data_AF-A0A6A0A885-F1
#
_entry.id   AF-A0A6A0A885-F1
#
_cell.length_a   1.000
_cell.length_b   1.000
_cell.length_c   1.000
_cell.angle_alpha   90.00
_cell.angle_beta   90.00
_cell.angle_gamma   90.00
#
_symmetry.space_group_name_H-M   'P 1'
#
loop_
_entity.id
_entity.type
_entity.pdbx_description
1 polymer ?
#
loop_
_entity_poly.entity_id
_entity_poly.type
_entity_poly.pdbx_seq_one_letter_code
_entity_poly.pdbx_strand_id
1 'polypeptide(L)' 'MSEDLPVIVIAGNPNSNDYSANRVLHHTTGSPDFNQQLRAFKEVTCAQVSITHVEEAARLIDFALSTALAQRKPALI' A
#
# COMPACT_ATOMS: atom_id res chain seq x y z
N MET A 1 -9.97 -1.25 -22.16
CA MET A 1 -8.73 -0.58 -21.74
C MET A 1 -9.05 0.23 -20.48
N SER A 2 -8.09 0.41 -19.57
CA SER A 2 -8.25 1.23 -18.35
C SER A 2 -8.09 2.72 -18.67
N GLU A 3 -8.56 3.63 -17.81
CA GLU A 3 -8.74 5.07 -18.12
C GLU A 3 -7.51 5.99 -17.93
N ASP A 4 -6.29 5.47 -17.72
CA ASP A 4 -5.05 6.26 -17.55
C ASP A 4 -5.20 7.47 -16.60
N LEU A 5 -5.87 7.21 -15.46
CA LEU A 5 -6.09 8.15 -14.38
C LEU A 5 -5.12 7.88 -13.22
N PRO A 6 -4.43 8.92 -12.70
CA PRO A 6 -3.53 8.80 -11.55
C PRO A 6 -4.31 8.76 -10.23
N VAL A 7 -5.04 7.67 -9.98
CA VAL A 7 -5.83 7.49 -8.75
C VAL A 7 -4.93 7.07 -7.59
N ILE A 8 -5.07 7.74 -6.44
CA ILE A 8 -4.37 7.36 -5.21
C ILE A 8 -5.33 6.61 -4.30
N VAL A 9 -5.02 5.35 -4.02
CA VAL A 9 -5.75 4.53 -3.06
C VAL A 9 -4.99 4.59 -1.74
N ILE A 10 -5.68 5.00 -0.67
CA ILE A 10 -5.13 5.04 0.69
C ILE A 10 -5.87 3.99 1.52
N ALA A 11 -5.16 3.02 2.04
CA ALA A 11 -5.72 1.95 2.84
C ALA A 11 -5.11 1.89 4.24
N GLY A 12 -5.94 1.66 5.26
CA GLY A 12 -5.45 1.36 6.60
C GLY A 12 -4.68 0.03 6.61
N ASN A 13 -3.64 -0.04 7.43
CA ASN A 13 -2.86 -1.26 7.65
C ASN A 13 -2.94 -1.70 9.13
N PRO A 14 -2.58 -2.96 9.43
CA PRO A 14 -2.37 -3.42 10.80
C PRO A 14 -1.47 -2.49 11.62
N ASN A 15 -1.63 -2.53 12.94
CA ASN A 15 -0.75 -1.80 13.85
C ASN A 15 0.72 -2.20 13.57
N SER A 16 1.63 -1.23 13.50
CA SER A 16 3.04 -1.49 13.19
C SER A 16 3.70 -2.47 14.16
N ASN A 17 3.22 -2.56 15.41
CA ASN A 17 3.73 -3.52 16.40
C ASN A 17 3.29 -4.98 16.13
N ASP A 18 2.26 -5.20 15.31
CA ASP A 18 1.76 -6.57 15.06
C ASP A 18 2.59 -7.31 13.99
N TYR A 19 3.38 -6.62 13.17
CA TYR A 19 4.16 -7.23 12.07
C TYR A 19 5.19 -8.27 12.53
N SER A 20 5.65 -8.21 13.77
CA SER A 20 6.55 -9.21 14.38
C SER A 20 5.84 -10.16 15.36
N ALA A 21 4.55 -9.94 15.63
CA ALA A 21 3.82 -10.62 16.70
C ALA A 21 3.15 -11.93 16.25
N ASN A 22 3.24 -12.29 14.96
CA ASN A 22 2.61 -13.48 14.36
C ASN A 22 1.11 -13.62 14.69
N ARG A 23 0.42 -12.48 14.85
CA ARG A 23 -1.00 -12.41 15.23
C ARG A 23 -1.90 -12.57 14.01
N VAL A 24 -3.02 -13.26 14.19
CA VAL A 24 -4.11 -13.28 13.20
C VAL A 24 -5.07 -12.13 13.52
N LEU A 25 -5.36 -11.29 12.53
CA LEU A 25 -6.19 -10.09 12.69
C LEU A 25 -7.51 -10.20 11.91
N HIS A 26 -8.56 -9.56 12.43
CA HIS A 26 -9.95 -9.74 12.02
C HIS A 26 -10.31 -9.21 10.61
N HIS A 27 -9.43 -8.44 9.96
CA HIS A 27 -9.58 -7.97 8.58
C HIS A 27 -8.45 -8.46 7.66
N THR A 28 -7.98 -9.69 7.92
CA THR A 28 -6.99 -10.39 7.09
C THR A 28 -7.60 -11.68 6.56
N THR A 29 -6.90 -12.39 5.65
CA THR A 29 -7.35 -13.70 5.17
C THR A 29 -7.18 -14.83 6.20
N GLY A 30 -6.98 -14.52 7.49
CA GLY A 30 -6.75 -15.51 8.55
C GLY A 30 -5.31 -16.04 8.63
N SER A 31 -4.38 -15.42 7.89
CA SER A 31 -2.94 -15.71 7.94
C SER A 31 -2.19 -14.52 8.58
N PRO A 32 -1.12 -14.76 9.37
CA PRO A 32 -0.30 -13.71 9.98
C PRO A 32 0.60 -12.95 8.98
N ASP A 33 0.38 -13.13 7.68
CA ASP A 33 1.08 -12.43 6.62
C ASP A 33 0.29 -11.19 6.18
N PHE A 34 0.73 -10.00 6.59
CA PHE A 34 0.01 -8.76 6.30
C PHE A 34 0.26 -8.18 4.89
N ASN A 35 1.07 -8.82 4.05
CA ASN A 35 1.32 -8.36 2.69
C ASN A 35 0.23 -8.79 1.69
N GLN A 36 -0.85 -9.41 2.15
CA GLN A 36 -1.96 -9.90 1.32
C GLN A 36 -2.55 -8.80 0.44
N GLN A 37 -2.79 -7.61 1.01
CA GLN A 37 -3.32 -6.46 0.28
C GLN A 37 -2.34 -5.98 -0.80
N LEU A 38 -1.06 -5.79 -0.45
CA LEU A 38 -0.03 -5.38 -1.40
C LEU A 38 0.04 -6.34 -2.60
N ARG A 39 0.05 -7.65 -2.33
CA ARG A 39 0.05 -8.67 -3.37
C ARG A 39 -1.19 -8.61 -4.26
N ALA A 40 -2.38 -8.40 -3.69
CA ALA A 40 -3.62 -8.32 -4.45
C ALA A 40 -3.63 -7.15 -5.44
N PHE A 41 -3.00 -6.02 -5.08
CA PHE A 41 -2.98 -4.81 -5.90
C PHE A 41 -1.75 -4.68 -6.80
N LYS A 42 -0.73 -5.55 -6.65
CA LYS A 42 0.58 -5.40 -7.29
C LYS A 42 0.50 -5.20 -8.80
N GLU A 43 -0.32 -5.99 -9.48
CA GLU A 43 -0.44 -5.99 -10.94
C GLU A 43 -1.30 -4.84 -11.48
N VAL A 44 -2.01 -4.10 -10.61
CA VAL A 44 -2.96 -3.05 -11.00
C VAL A 44 -2.54 -1.66 -10.53
N THR A 45 -1.36 -1.51 -9.93
CA THR A 45 -0.81 -0.23 -9.47
C THR A 45 0.61 0.00 -9.97
N CYS A 46 0.97 1.24 -10.31
CA CYS A 46 2.32 1.59 -10.74
C CYS A 46 3.31 1.78 -9.59
N ALA A 47 2.81 2.00 -8.38
CA ALA A 47 3.58 2.08 -7.15
C ALA A 47 2.75 1.57 -5.97
N GLN A 48 3.44 0.96 -5.00
CA GLN A 48 2.87 0.56 -3.73
C GLN A 48 3.84 0.90 -2.62
N VAL A 49 3.35 1.54 -1.56
CA VAL A 49 4.13 1.82 -0.36
C VAL A 49 3.38 1.31 0.86
N SER A 50 4.10 1.06 1.95
CA SER A 50 3.52 0.77 3.26
C SER A 50 4.26 1.60 4.29
N ILE A 51 3.52 2.40 5.05
CA ILE A 51 4.08 3.33 6.03
C ILE A 51 3.91 2.72 7.41
N THR A 52 4.99 2.15 7.95
CA THR A 52 5.04 1.60 9.32
C THR A 52 5.77 2.52 10.31
N HIS A 53 6.52 3.50 9.80
CA HIS A 53 7.32 4.46 10.56
C HIS A 53 7.03 5.88 10.05
N VAL A 54 6.84 6.82 10.98
CA VAL A 54 6.40 8.18 10.66
C VAL A 54 7.48 8.98 9.93
N GLU A 55 8.75 8.68 10.19
CA GLU A 55 9.92 9.33 9.60
C GLU A 55 10.00 9.09 8.08
N GLU A 56 9.51 7.95 7.61
CA GLU A 56 9.48 7.59 6.19
C GLU A 56 8.22 8.08 5.47
N ALA A 57 7.20 8.53 6.20
CA ALA A 57 5.88 8.80 5.66
C ALA A 57 5.91 9.83 4.52
N ALA A 58 6.57 10.97 4.74
CA ALA A 58 6.65 12.04 3.75
C ALA A 58 7.29 11.54 2.44
N ARG A 59 8.45 10.88 2.55
CA ARG A 59 9.19 10.35 1.40
C ARG A 59 8.38 9.33 0.61
N LEU A 60 7.68 8.42 1.30
CA LEU A 60 6.89 7.37 0.67
C LEU A 60 5.62 7.91 0.00
N ILE A 61 4.96 8.89 0.61
CA ILE A 61 3.82 9.59 0.02
C ILE A 61 4.25 10.32 -1.25
N ASP A 62 5.34 11.09 -1.20
CA ASP A 62 5.87 11.81 -2.36
C ASP A 62 6.23 10.86 -3.50
N PHE A 63 6.84 9.71 -3.18
CA PHE A 63 7.13 8.67 -4.17
C PHE A 63 5.87 8.12 -4.85
N ALA A 64 4.83 7.78 -4.07
CA ALA A 64 3.58 7.25 -4.62
C ALA A 64 2.88 8.28 -5.51
N LEU A 65 2.77 9.53 -5.05
CA LEU A 65 2.15 10.63 -5.78
C LEU A 65 2.89 10.95 -7.08
N SER A 66 4.20 11.16 -7.00
CA SER A 66 5.03 11.49 -8.17
C SER A 66 5.01 10.36 -9.20
N THR A 67 5.04 9.10 -8.77
CA THR A 67 4.98 7.95 -9.68
C THR A 67 3.62 7.83 -10.35
N ALA A 68 2.51 7.99 -9.61
CA ALA A 68 1.16 7.96 -10.16
C ALA A 68 0.96 9.03 -11.24
N LEU A 69 1.39 10.27 -10.94
CA LEU A 69 1.31 11.39 -11.88
C LEU A 69 2.16 11.16 -13.13
N ALA A 70 3.42 10.72 -12.96
CA ALA A 70 4.33 10.49 -14.07
C ALA A 70 3.84 9.39 -15.02
N GLN A 71 3.27 8.30 -14.47
CA GLN A 71 2.80 7.17 -15.26
C GLN A 71 1.34 7.30 -15.69
N ARG A 72 0.58 8.23 -15.10
CA ARG A 72 -0.88 8.34 -15.25
C ARG A 72 -1.58 7.03 -14.91
N LYS A 73 -1.13 6.40 -13.83
CA LYS A 73 -1.61 5.09 -13.35
C LYS A 73 -1.89 5.16 -11.85
N PRO A 74 -2.72 4.27 -11.32
CA PRO A 74 -3.04 4.27 -9.89
C PRO A 74 -1.85 3.84 -9.03
N ALA A 75 -1.76 4.38 -7.82
CA ALA A 75 -0.81 3.98 -6.78
C ALA A 75 -1.52 3.66 -5.46
N LEU A 76 -0.94 2.73 -4.69
CA LEU A 76 -1.42 2.34 -3.37
C LEU A 76 -0.49 2.89 -2.28
N ILE A 77 -1.10 3.48 -1.26
CA ILE A 77 -0.46 3.90 -0.01
C ILE A 77 -1.08 3.10 1.15
#